data_AF-A0A3C0TMW0-F1
#
_entry.id   AF-A0A3C0TMW0-F1
#
_cell.length_a   1.000
_cell.length_b   1.000
_cell.length_c   1.000
_cell.angle_alpha   90.00
_cell.angle_beta   90.00
_cell.angle_gamma   90.00
#
_symmetry.space_group_name_H-M   'P 1'
#
loop_
_entity.id
_entity.type
_entity.pdbx_description
1 polymer ?
#
loop_
_entity_poly.entity_id
_entity_poly.type
_entity_poly.pdbx_seq_one_letter_code
_entity_poly.pdbx_strand_id
1 'polypeptide(L)'
;MPLFGRKIYFIKKDFQSRFIVRFVIITTIWATAAIALFALMAERKLQEVLYSPHITVSTTAELLLPSAFQAHLISLLLFTVILLYAIHALWKRLSVPLHSLKKDIVRIAGGDLVSGVALRDEEEFQDLAADLDGMRGELRRKVTGMKERHAELSEAAEAIEKAILKGTLSADQVAAFREKVSWMREELHEFTY
;
A
#
# COMPACT_ATOMS: atom_id res chain seq x y z
N MET A 1 -3.35 -32.72 5.06
CA MET A 1 -2.21 -32.00 4.45
C MET A 1 -2.77 -30.68 3.91
N PRO A 2 -2.67 -29.53 4.62
CA PRO A 2 -3.28 -28.30 4.13
C PRO A 2 -2.42 -27.73 3.00
N LEU A 3 -3.09 -27.47 1.87
CA LEU A 3 -2.54 -26.86 0.67
C LEU A 3 -2.11 -25.42 1.01
N PHE A 4 -0.88 -25.07 0.68
CA PHE A 4 -0.35 -23.71 0.83
C PHE A 4 -1.26 -22.73 0.07
N GLY A 5 -2.05 -21.97 0.82
CA GLY A 5 -2.86 -20.87 0.30
C GLY A 5 -1.95 -19.90 -0.44
N ARG A 6 -2.25 -19.67 -1.72
CA ARG A 6 -1.55 -18.70 -2.56
C ARG A 6 -1.60 -17.34 -1.86
N LYS A 7 -0.46 -16.86 -1.36
CA LYS A 7 -0.33 -15.49 -0.87
C LYS A 7 -0.48 -14.56 -2.08
N ILE A 8 -1.69 -14.06 -2.28
CA ILE A 8 -1.96 -13.03 -3.27
C ILE A 8 -1.35 -11.74 -2.70
N TYR A 9 -0.12 -11.45 -3.10
CA TYR A 9 0.49 -10.18 -2.79
C TYR A 9 -0.33 -9.08 -3.46
N PHE A 10 -0.85 -8.16 -2.65
CA PHE A 10 -1.67 -6.98 -2.99
C PHE A 10 -0.88 -5.91 -3.78
N ILE A 11 0.00 -6.34 -4.69
CA ILE A 11 0.85 -5.46 -5.50
C ILE A 11 0.40 -5.64 -6.94
N LYS A 12 -0.17 -4.57 -7.53
CA LYS A 12 -0.52 -4.52 -8.96
C LYS A 12 0.68 -4.99 -9.77
N LYS A 13 0.49 -6.01 -10.61
CA LYS A 13 1.55 -6.54 -11.48
C LYS A 13 2.18 -5.45 -12.36
N ASP A 14 1.41 -4.44 -12.74
CA ASP A 14 1.87 -3.32 -13.54
C ASP A 14 2.83 -2.40 -12.79
N PHE A 15 2.66 -2.23 -11.48
CA PHE A 15 3.62 -1.48 -10.66
C PHE A 15 4.93 -2.24 -10.56
N GLN A 16 4.84 -3.54 -10.23
CA GLN A 16 6.00 -4.40 -10.06
C GLN A 16 6.79 -4.53 -11.37
N SER A 17 6.12 -4.71 -12.51
CA SER A 17 6.78 -4.81 -13.81
C SER A 17 7.45 -3.50 -14.23
N ARG A 18 6.77 -2.35 -14.11
CA ARG A 18 7.36 -1.04 -14.42
C ARG A 18 8.56 -0.72 -13.53
N PHE A 19 8.49 -1.05 -12.24
CA PHE A 19 9.60 -0.85 -11.31
C PHE A 19 10.80 -1.74 -11.68
N ILE A 20 10.58 -3.04 -11.88
CA ILE A 20 11.64 -3.99 -12.24
C ILE A 20 12.29 -3.59 -13.56
N VAL A 21 11.50 -3.28 -14.61
CA VAL A 21 12.04 -2.89 -15.91
C VAL A 21 12.89 -1.62 -15.81
N ARG A 22 12.40 -0.58 -15.11
CA ARG A 22 13.18 0.65 -14.90
C ARG A 22 14.48 0.38 -14.13
N PHE A 23 14.41 -0.46 -13.09
CA PHE A 23 15.58 -0.85 -12.31
C PHE A 23 16.60 -1.59 -13.18
N VAL A 24 16.17 -2.58 -13.96
CA VAL A 24 17.03 -3.35 -14.89
C VAL A 24 17.70 -2.44 -15.90
N ILE A 25 16.97 -1.49 -16.49
CA ILE A 25 17.53 -0.52 -17.45
C ILE A 25 18.61 0.33 -16.77
N ILE A 26 18.32 0.90 -15.60
CA ILE A 26 19.28 1.73 -14.85
C ILE A 26 20.54 0.92 -14.49
N THR A 27 20.38 -0.31 -13.99
CA THR A 27 21.52 -1.16 -13.62
C THR A 27 22.33 -1.61 -14.84
N THR A 28 21.68 -1.81 -15.99
CA THR A 28 22.37 -2.19 -17.24
C THR A 28 23.19 -1.04 -17.79
N ILE A 29 22.63 0.17 -17.80
CA ILE A 29 23.34 1.40 -18.19
C ILE A 29 24.53 1.62 -17.25
N TRP A 30 24.31 1.44 -15.94
CA TRP A 30 25.36 1.55 -14.93
C TRP A 30 26.50 0.56 -15.17
N ALA A 31 26.20 -0.71 -15.36
CA ALA A 31 27.19 -1.75 -15.61
C ALA A 31 28.01 -1.44 -16.87
N THR A 32 27.35 -0.99 -17.93
CA THR A 32 28.01 -0.58 -19.18
C THR A 32 28.96 0.60 -18.94
N ALA A 33 28.52 1.62 -18.19
CA ALA A 33 29.34 2.77 -17.86
C ALA A 33 30.55 2.39 -16.99
N ALA A 34 30.39 1.47 -16.04
CA ALA A 34 31.47 0.98 -15.20
C ALA A 34 32.55 0.24 -16.03
N ILE A 35 32.12 -0.60 -16.97
CA ILE A 35 33.03 -1.30 -17.90
C ILE A 35 33.77 -0.30 -18.78
N ALA A 36 33.07 0.69 -19.34
CA ALA A 36 33.69 1.73 -20.17
C ALA A 36 34.71 2.57 -19.40
N LEU A 37 34.39 2.96 -18.16
CA LEU A 37 35.31 3.69 -17.28
C LEU A 37 36.58 2.88 -17.01
N PHE A 38 36.43 1.58 -16.71
CA PHE A 38 37.57 0.70 -16.51
C PHE A 38 38.44 0.60 -17.77
N ALA A 39 37.83 0.42 -18.94
CA ALA A 39 38.55 0.33 -20.22
C ALA A 39 39.40 1.59 -20.48
N LEU A 40 38.84 2.79 -20.28
CA LEU A 40 39.55 4.05 -20.44
C LEU A 40 40.71 4.22 -19.45
N MET A 41 40.52 3.81 -18.19
CA MET A 41 41.60 3.85 -17.18
C MET A 41 42.71 2.85 -17.48
N ALA A 42 42.34 1.65 -17.96
CA ALA A 42 43.29 0.61 -18.34
C ALA A 42 44.13 1.05 -19.54
N GLU A 43 43.52 1.66 -20.57
CA GLU A 43 44.22 2.19 -21.74
C GLU A 43 45.26 3.26 -21.34
N ARG A 44 44.88 4.22 -20.50
CA ARG A 44 45.81 5.27 -20.00
C ARG A 44 46.99 4.67 -19.24
N LYS A 45 46.73 3.70 -18.36
CA LYS A 45 47.76 3.02 -17.55
C LYS A 45 48.70 2.19 -18.44
N LEU A 46 48.18 1.57 -19.49
CA LEU A 46 48.97 0.78 -20.43
C LEU A 46 49.86 1.66 -21.31
N GLN A 47 49.36 2.80 -21.78
CA GLN A 47 50.14 3.79 -22.51
C GLN A 47 51.30 4.32 -21.66
N GLU A 48 51.06 4.69 -20.39
CA GLU A 48 52.10 5.20 -19.49
C GLU A 48 53.28 4.22 -19.29
N VAL A 49 52.99 2.91 -19.26
CA VAL A 49 54.02 1.87 -19.14
C VAL A 49 54.70 1.56 -20.47
N LEU A 50 53.96 1.52 -21.59
CA LEU A 50 54.54 1.30 -22.93
C LEU A 50 55.51 2.41 -23.34
N TYR A 51 55.26 3.65 -22.91
CA TYR A 51 56.12 4.81 -23.21
C TYR A 51 57.15 5.12 -22.10
N SER A 52 57.22 4.31 -21.04
CA SER A 52 58.24 4.46 -19.98
C SER A 52 59.54 3.71 -20.35
N PRO A 53 60.70 4.38 -20.37
CA PRO A 53 61.97 3.77 -20.80
C PRO A 53 62.59 2.75 -19.82
N HIS A 54 61.94 2.46 -18.69
CA HIS A 54 62.42 1.51 -17.67
C HIS A 54 61.47 0.31 -17.58
N ILE A 55 61.70 -0.71 -18.40
CA ILE A 55 60.92 -1.95 -18.36
C ILE A 55 61.42 -2.82 -17.22
N THR A 56 60.70 -2.79 -16.09
CA THR A 56 60.73 -3.87 -15.10
C THR A 56 59.59 -4.82 -15.46
N VAL A 57 59.87 -6.11 -15.56
CA VAL A 57 58.90 -7.13 -15.97
C VAL A 57 57.85 -7.30 -14.87
N SER A 58 56.83 -6.44 -14.86
CA SER A 58 55.64 -6.58 -14.03
C SER A 58 54.58 -7.34 -14.81
N THR A 59 53.89 -8.27 -14.16
CA THR A 59 52.80 -9.00 -14.82
C THR A 59 51.65 -8.05 -15.15
N THR A 60 50.92 -8.30 -16.25
CA THR A 60 49.77 -7.48 -16.67
C THR A 60 48.72 -7.31 -15.55
N ALA A 61 48.57 -8.34 -14.71
CA ALA A 61 47.71 -8.31 -13.54
C ALA A 61 48.21 -7.30 -12.48
N GLU A 62 49.50 -7.32 -12.12
CA GLU A 62 50.06 -6.37 -11.13
C GLU A 62 49.96 -4.91 -11.59
N LEU A 63 50.03 -4.67 -12.91
CA LEU A 63 49.90 -3.33 -13.47
C LEU A 63 48.45 -2.81 -13.44
N LEU A 64 47.50 -3.67 -13.80
CA LEU A 64 46.09 -3.29 -13.98
C LEU A 64 45.26 -3.43 -12.71
N LEU A 65 45.60 -4.33 -11.79
CA LEU A 65 44.84 -4.58 -10.54
C LEU A 65 44.61 -3.30 -9.71
N PRO A 66 45.63 -2.43 -9.46
CA PRO A 66 45.41 -1.20 -8.71
C PRO A 66 44.44 -0.25 -9.42
N SER A 67 44.51 -0.16 -10.75
CA SER A 67 43.59 0.66 -11.55
C SER A 67 42.18 0.09 -11.59
N ALA A 68 42.06 -1.24 -11.67
CA ALA A 68 40.78 -1.95 -11.61
C ALA A 68 40.09 -1.71 -10.28
N PHE A 69 40.83 -1.82 -9.18
CA PHE A 69 40.31 -1.57 -7.84
C PHE A 69 39.86 -0.11 -7.67
N GLN A 70 40.65 0.86 -8.13
CA GLN A 70 40.27 2.28 -8.11
C GLN A 70 39.02 2.55 -8.95
N ALA A 71 38.95 2.01 -10.17
CA ALA A 71 37.78 2.16 -11.04
C ALA A 71 36.52 1.55 -10.41
N HIS A 72 36.64 0.37 -9.80
CA HIS A 72 35.55 -0.25 -9.07
C HIS A 72 35.13 0.53 -7.84
N LEU A 73 36.06 1.07 -7.06
CA LEU A 73 35.74 1.86 -5.87
C LEU A 73 34.98 3.14 -6.26
N ILE A 74 35.44 3.85 -7.29
CA ILE A 74 34.76 5.05 -7.82
C ILE A 74 33.37 4.68 -8.35
N SER A 75 33.28 3.61 -9.13
CA SER A 75 32.00 3.11 -9.64
C SER A 75 31.05 2.75 -8.49
N LEU A 76 31.52 2.01 -7.49
CA LEU A 76 30.70 1.61 -6.35
C LEU A 76 30.14 2.81 -5.58
N LEU A 77 30.96 3.83 -5.32
CA LEU A 77 30.53 5.04 -4.62
C LEU A 77 29.43 5.77 -5.40
N LEU A 78 29.64 5.97 -6.70
CA LEU A 78 28.67 6.63 -7.56
C LEU A 78 27.36 5.82 -7.69
N PHE A 79 27.46 4.51 -7.84
CA PHE A 79 26.30 3.62 -7.87
C PHE A 79 25.50 3.69 -6.58
N THR A 80 26.20 3.72 -5.45
CA THR A 80 25.57 3.80 -4.13
C THR A 80 24.73 5.07 -4.00
N VAL A 81 25.22 6.22 -4.48
CA VAL A 81 24.46 7.48 -4.49
C VAL A 81 23.19 7.36 -5.34
N ILE A 82 23.30 6.79 -6.54
CA ILE A 82 22.15 6.56 -7.44
C ILE A 82 21.13 5.60 -6.79
N LEU A 83 21.62 4.54 -6.16
CA LEU A 83 20.79 3.55 -5.50
C LEU A 83 20.05 4.14 -4.31
N LEU A 84 20.73 4.94 -3.47
CA LEU A 84 20.11 5.67 -2.37
C LEU A 84 19.01 6.62 -2.87
N TYR A 85 19.27 7.35 -3.95
CA TYR A 85 18.26 8.20 -4.58
C TYR A 85 17.04 7.40 -5.07
N ALA A 86 17.26 6.28 -5.77
CA ALA A 86 16.20 5.42 -6.27
C ALA A 86 15.35 4.81 -5.14
N ILE A 87 16.00 4.32 -4.07
CA ILE A 87 15.32 3.78 -2.89
C ILE A 87 14.49 4.87 -2.20
N HIS A 88 15.05 6.07 -2.02
CA HIS A 88 14.34 7.19 -1.40
C HIS A 88 13.12 7.62 -2.21
N ALA A 89 13.26 7.70 -3.53
CA ALA A 89 12.15 8.01 -4.44
C ALA A 89 11.04 6.96 -4.37
N LEU A 90 11.40 5.68 -4.31
CA LEU A 90 10.46 4.58 -4.13
C LEU A 90 9.77 4.67 -2.76
N TRP A 91 10.53 4.91 -1.69
CA TRP A 91 10.00 5.04 -0.34
C TRP A 91 8.94 6.13 -0.26
N LYS A 92 9.19 7.31 -0.84
CA LYS A 92 8.20 8.40 -0.89
C LYS A 92 6.93 7.99 -1.62
N ARG A 93 7.05 7.32 -2.77
CA ARG A 93 5.89 6.86 -3.56
C ARG A 93 5.01 5.85 -2.82
N LEU A 94 5.58 5.04 -1.93
CA LEU A 94 4.85 4.02 -1.18
C LEU A 94 4.36 4.52 0.18
N SER A 95 5.19 5.25 0.92
CA SER A 95 4.90 5.65 2.31
C SER A 95 3.74 6.64 2.42
N VAL A 96 3.63 7.58 1.47
CA VAL A 96 2.57 8.60 1.48
C VAL A 96 1.18 7.97 1.34
N PRO A 97 0.85 7.19 0.30
CA PRO A 97 -0.48 6.60 0.18
C PRO A 97 -0.78 5.60 1.31
N LEU A 98 0.21 4.83 1.76
CA LEU A 98 0.03 3.93 2.91
C LEU A 98 -0.29 4.68 4.21
N HIS A 99 0.34 5.84 4.43
CA HIS A 99 0.05 6.66 5.60
C HIS A 99 -1.36 7.26 5.54
N SER A 100 -1.80 7.72 4.36
CA SER A 100 -3.16 8.19 4.11
C SER A 100 -4.18 7.08 4.39
N LEU A 101 -4.00 5.89 3.81
CA LEU A 101 -4.88 4.74 4.04
C LEU A 101 -4.93 4.36 5.53
N LYS A 102 -3.79 4.34 6.22
CA LYS A 102 -3.76 4.08 7.67
C LYS A 102 -4.61 5.10 8.44
N LYS A 103 -4.51 6.39 8.10
CA LYS A 103 -5.30 7.44 8.73
C LYS A 103 -6.79 7.24 8.48
N ASP A 104 -7.17 6.83 7.27
CA ASP A 104 -8.57 6.56 6.92
C ASP A 104 -9.11 5.32 7.65
N ILE A 105 -8.32 4.25 7.77
CA ILE A 105 -8.69 3.08 8.58
C ILE A 105 -8.94 3.47 10.04
N VAL A 106 -8.06 4.28 10.64
CA VAL A 106 -8.24 4.76 12.03
C VAL A 106 -9.49 5.62 12.14
N ARG A 107 -9.78 6.45 11.14
CA ARG A 107 -10.98 7.29 11.10
C ARG A 107 -12.27 6.46 11.03
N ILE A 108 -12.29 5.46 10.15
CA ILE A 108 -13.40 4.49 10.01
C ILE A 108 -13.60 3.71 11.30
N ALA A 109 -12.51 3.23 11.91
CA ALA A 109 -12.55 2.53 13.19
C ALA A 109 -13.06 3.42 14.33
N GLY A 110 -12.83 4.73 14.24
CA GLY A 110 -13.39 5.73 15.15
C GLY A 110 -14.88 6.05 14.91
N GLY A 111 -15.51 5.44 13.91
CA GLY A 111 -16.94 5.59 13.62
C GLY A 111 -17.29 6.68 12.60
N ASP A 112 -16.31 7.39 12.03
CA ASP A 112 -16.59 8.27 10.90
C ASP A 112 -16.67 7.44 9.61
N LEU A 113 -17.91 7.20 9.21
CA LEU A 113 -18.27 6.50 7.98
C LEU A 113 -18.76 7.46 6.90
N VAL A 114 -18.76 8.77 7.15
CA VAL A 114 -19.26 9.79 6.21
C VAL A 114 -18.16 10.15 5.22
N SER A 115 -16.96 10.39 5.73
CA SER A 115 -15.78 10.72 4.92
C SER A 115 -15.38 9.54 4.03
N GLY A 116 -15.32 9.76 2.71
CA GLY A 116 -14.85 8.75 1.76
C GLY A 116 -13.35 8.45 1.89
N VAL A 117 -12.94 7.31 1.36
CA VAL A 117 -11.54 6.92 1.21
C VAL A 117 -11.14 7.11 -0.25
N ALA A 118 -10.13 7.95 -0.49
CA ALA A 118 -9.59 8.16 -1.82
C ALA A 118 -8.10 8.49 -1.76
N LEU A 119 -7.35 8.00 -2.75
CA LEU A 119 -5.97 8.36 -3.01
C LEU A 119 -5.91 9.18 -4.30
N ARG A 120 -4.82 9.94 -4.52
CA ARG A 120 -4.65 10.72 -5.76
C ARG A 120 -4.44 9.76 -6.94
N ASP A 121 -5.00 10.03 -8.12
CA ASP A 121 -5.02 9.10 -9.27
C ASP A 121 -3.65 8.51 -9.65
N GLU A 122 -2.58 9.27 -9.42
CA GLU A 122 -1.18 8.91 -9.70
C GLU A 122 -0.50 8.08 -8.58
N GLU A 123 -1.17 7.93 -7.43
CA GLU A 123 -0.69 7.18 -6.27
C GLU A 123 -0.95 5.68 -6.43
N GLU A 124 -0.09 4.89 -5.80
CA GLU A 124 -0.23 3.44 -5.77
C GLU A 124 -1.37 3.05 -4.81
N PHE A 125 -1.84 1.79 -4.88
CA PHE A 125 -2.87 1.22 -4.01
C PHE A 125 -4.32 1.72 -4.22
N GLN A 126 -4.63 2.30 -5.38
CA GLN A 126 -6.00 2.72 -5.74
C GLN A 126 -7.06 1.64 -5.53
N ASP A 127 -6.78 0.38 -5.88
CA ASP A 127 -7.75 -0.71 -5.69
C ASP A 127 -8.03 -0.95 -4.20
N LEU A 128 -6.99 -0.87 -3.36
CA LEU A 128 -7.15 -1.01 -1.92
C LEU A 128 -7.94 0.17 -1.33
N ALA A 129 -7.75 1.39 -1.85
CA ALA A 129 -8.55 2.55 -1.46
C ALA A 129 -10.03 2.35 -1.83
N ALA A 130 -10.31 1.83 -3.03
CA ALA A 130 -11.66 1.53 -3.50
C ALA A 130 -12.33 0.43 -2.66
N ASP A 131 -11.60 -0.66 -2.38
CA ASP A 131 -12.09 -1.76 -1.52
C ASP A 131 -12.40 -1.24 -0.10
N LEU A 132 -11.53 -0.40 0.45
CA LEU A 132 -11.71 0.19 1.77
C LEU A 132 -12.90 1.16 1.80
N ASP A 133 -13.10 1.95 0.75
CA ASP A 133 -14.26 2.83 0.62
C ASP A 133 -15.57 2.02 0.52
N GLY A 134 -15.56 0.92 -0.25
CA GLY A 134 -16.67 -0.01 -0.34
C GLY A 134 -17.04 -0.60 1.01
N MET A 135 -16.03 -1.07 1.78
CA MET A 135 -16.22 -1.58 3.13
C MET A 135 -16.83 -0.52 4.06
N ARG A 136 -16.30 0.71 4.04
CA ARG A 136 -16.85 1.84 4.80
C ARG A 136 -18.30 2.11 4.40
N GLY A 137 -18.61 2.14 3.11
CA GLY A 137 -19.95 2.37 2.58
C GLY A 137 -20.96 1.34 3.07
N GLU A 138 -20.60 0.06 3.03
CA GLU A 138 -21.43 -1.02 3.56
C GLU A 138 -21.63 -0.92 5.07
N LEU A 139 -20.57 -0.58 5.82
CA LEU A 139 -20.69 -0.36 7.26
C LEU A 139 -21.61 0.84 7.57
N ARG A 140 -21.51 1.92 6.79
CA ARG A 140 -22.41 3.09 6.93
C ARG A 140 -23.86 2.69 6.71
N ARG A 141 -24.14 1.97 5.62
CA ARG A 141 -25.49 1.50 5.27
C ARG A 141 -26.08 0.68 6.41
N LYS A 142 -25.31 -0.28 6.92
CA LYS A 142 -25.65 -1.12 8.07
C LYS A 142 -25.96 -0.30 9.34
N VAL A 143 -25.07 0.63 9.71
CA VAL A 143 -25.26 1.46 10.91
C VAL A 143 -26.45 2.42 10.77
N THR A 144 -26.65 3.03 9.61
CA THR A 144 -27.80 3.91 9.35
C THR A 144 -29.12 3.14 9.44
N GLY A 145 -29.20 1.96 8.79
CA GLY A 145 -30.39 1.12 8.89
C GLY A 145 -30.73 0.74 10.32
N MET A 146 -29.73 0.41 11.14
CA MET A 146 -29.93 0.14 12.57
C MET A 146 -30.46 1.36 13.34
N LYS A 147 -29.96 2.57 13.03
CA LYS A 147 -30.43 3.82 13.67
C LYS A 147 -31.88 4.14 13.31
N GLU A 148 -32.26 3.98 12.05
CA GLU A 148 -33.63 4.21 11.59
C GLU A 148 -34.61 3.25 12.28
N ARG A 149 -34.27 1.97 12.34
CA ARG A 149 -35.11 0.95 13.00
C ARG A 149 -35.20 1.16 14.52
N HIS A 150 -34.10 1.56 15.15
CA HIS A 150 -34.12 1.94 16.57
C HIS A 150 -35.07 3.13 16.82
N ALA A 151 -35.08 4.12 15.94
CA ALA A 151 -36.00 5.25 16.04
C ALA A 151 -37.47 4.80 15.90
N GLU A 152 -37.78 3.94 14.92
CA GLU A 152 -39.12 3.39 14.73
C GLU A 152 -39.62 2.56 15.93
N LEU A 153 -38.71 1.82 16.58
CA LEU A 153 -39.03 1.04 17.78
C LEU A 153 -39.25 1.96 18.99
N SER A 154 -38.39 2.97 19.17
CA SER A 154 -38.52 3.95 20.24
C SER A 154 -39.84 4.70 20.14
N GLU A 155 -40.24 5.12 18.94
CA GLU A 155 -41.52 5.79 18.70
C GLU A 155 -42.71 4.86 19.00
N ALA A 156 -42.63 3.59 18.60
CA ALA A 156 -43.66 2.61 18.91
C ALA A 156 -43.79 2.33 20.42
N ALA A 157 -42.66 2.29 21.14
CA ALA A 157 -42.63 2.14 22.59
C ALA A 157 -43.28 3.34 23.30
N GLU A 158 -42.93 4.57 22.90
CA GLU A 158 -43.54 5.79 23.43
C GLU A 158 -45.05 5.86 23.15
N ALA A 159 -45.48 5.41 21.97
CA ALA A 159 -46.91 5.37 21.62
C ALA A 159 -47.69 4.41 22.53
N ILE A 160 -47.13 3.25 22.83
CA ILE A 160 -47.71 2.30 23.79
C ILE A 160 -47.75 2.89 25.18
N GLU A 161 -46.67 3.51 25.65
CA GLU A 161 -46.62 4.12 26.99
C GLU A 161 -47.69 5.20 27.14
N LYS A 162 -47.85 6.08 26.15
CA LYS A 162 -48.93 7.08 26.10
C LYS A 162 -50.33 6.44 26.10
N ALA A 163 -50.52 5.33 25.39
CA ALA A 163 -51.80 4.62 25.34
C ALA A 163 -52.15 3.92 26.66
N ILE A 164 -51.15 3.36 27.36
CA ILE A 164 -51.30 2.79 28.71
C ILE A 164 -51.74 3.88 29.70
N LEU A 165 -51.05 5.03 29.69
CA LEU A 165 -51.36 6.15 30.59
C LEU A 165 -52.77 6.72 30.38
N LYS A 166 -53.27 6.68 29.14
CA LYS A 166 -54.63 7.11 28.81
C LYS A 166 -55.69 6.03 29.00
N GLY A 167 -55.30 4.79 29.33
CA GLY A 167 -56.20 3.64 29.41
C GLY A 167 -56.81 3.23 28.06
N THR A 168 -56.22 3.67 26.94
CA THR A 168 -56.72 3.45 25.58
C THR A 168 -55.89 2.41 24.81
N LEU A 169 -55.16 1.54 25.51
CA LEU A 169 -54.31 0.54 24.87
C LEU A 169 -55.17 -0.45 24.08
N SER A 170 -54.95 -0.52 22.77
CA SER A 170 -55.62 -1.49 21.91
C SER A 170 -54.77 -2.74 21.66
N ALA A 171 -55.41 -3.87 21.39
CA ALA A 171 -54.73 -5.10 20.99
C ALA A 171 -53.91 -4.91 19.71
N ASP A 172 -54.36 -4.04 18.80
CA ASP A 172 -53.67 -3.72 17.54
C ASP A 172 -52.33 -3.02 17.77
N GLN A 173 -52.24 -2.11 18.75
CA GLN A 173 -50.98 -1.44 19.10
C GLN A 173 -49.95 -2.40 19.69
N VAL A 174 -50.40 -3.34 20.51
CA VAL A 174 -49.55 -4.40 21.09
C VAL A 174 -49.07 -5.37 20.01
N ALA A 175 -49.95 -5.74 19.06
CA ALA A 175 -49.59 -6.59 17.93
C ALA A 175 -48.54 -5.93 17.02
N ALA A 176 -48.73 -4.66 16.66
CA ALA A 176 -47.81 -3.91 15.81
C ALA A 176 -46.41 -3.73 16.46
N PHE A 177 -46.35 -3.51 17.77
CA PHE A 177 -45.06 -3.44 18.48
C PHE A 177 -44.37 -4.80 18.55
N ARG A 178 -45.13 -5.88 18.80
CA ARG A 178 -44.58 -7.24 18.82
C ARG A 178 -44.01 -7.65 17.46
N GLU A 179 -44.67 -7.25 16.38
CA GLU A 179 -44.19 -7.44 15.00
C GLU A 179 -42.86 -6.70 14.79
N LYS A 180 -42.80 -5.40 15.09
CA LYS A 180 -41.55 -4.60 14.99
C LYS A 180 -40.39 -5.19 15.79
N VAL A 181 -40.65 -5.67 17.02
CA VAL A 181 -39.63 -6.35 17.85
C VAL A 181 -39.18 -7.68 17.25
N SER A 182 -40.10 -8.46 16.69
CA SER A 182 -39.75 -9.75 16.06
C SER A 182 -38.87 -9.59 14.83
N TRP A 183 -39.16 -8.61 13.99
CA TRP A 183 -38.37 -8.31 12.81
C TRP A 183 -36.98 -7.76 13.16
N MET A 184 -36.87 -6.90 14.18
CA MET A 184 -35.55 -6.42 14.65
C MET A 184 -34.70 -7.56 15.21
N ARG A 185 -35.32 -8.56 15.85
CA ARG A 185 -34.62 -9.75 16.36
C ARG A 185 -34.06 -10.62 15.23
N GLU A 186 -34.80 -10.80 14.13
CA GLU A 186 -34.30 -11.56 12.96
C GLU A 186 -33.10 -10.86 12.31
N GLU A 187 -33.16 -9.54 12.13
CA GLU A 187 -32.07 -8.82 11.47
C GLU A 187 -30.81 -8.73 12.34
N LEU A 188 -30.94 -8.57 13.66
CA LEU A 188 -29.79 -8.67 14.57
C LEU A 188 -29.12 -10.06 14.45
N HIS A 189 -29.89 -11.10 14.18
CA HIS A 189 -29.35 -12.43 13.93
C HIS A 189 -28.56 -12.48 12.62
N GLU A 190 -29.02 -11.83 11.55
CA GLU A 190 -28.25 -11.69 10.30
C GLU A 190 -26.97 -10.85 10.45
N PHE A 191 -26.94 -9.91 11.41
CA PHE A 191 -25.75 -9.10 11.66
C PHE A 191 -24.61 -9.89 12.32
N THR A 192 -24.94 -10.99 13.00
CA THR A 192 -23.99 -11.77 13.80
C THR A 192 -23.35 -12.94 13.03
N TYR A 193 -23.79 -13.20 11.79
CA TYR A 193 -23.32 -14.29 10.93
C TYR A 193 -22.76 -13.81 9.60
#